data_AF-A0A8K1FEJ2-F1
#
_entry.id   AF-A0A8K1FEJ2-F1
#
_cell.length_a   1.000
_cell.length_b   1.000
_cell.length_c   1.000
_cell.angle_alpha   90.00
_cell.angle_beta   90.00
_cell.angle_gamma   90.00
#
_symmetry.space_group_name_H-M   'P 1'
#
loop_
_entity.id
_entity.type
_entity.pdbx_description
1 polymer ?
#
loop_
_entity_poly.entity_id
_entity_poly.type
_entity_poly.pdbx_seq_one_letter_code
_entity_poly.pdbx_strand_id
1 'polypeptide(L)'
;MWGLGRVTRHASRSVAPRALGSAATRRIGATRFASQNVQDLWRSVGAVCFDVDSTVCEDEGIDVLAEHCGAGNAVKEWTTKAMDGNVKFEDALAARLSIIKPSKRDIETCLENHPPRLTKGIKELIEKLQANNIEVFFVSGGFRLMIEPVAKQLNVPLRNIYANTIFFDDKGDYAGFDDTELTSRDGGKPEAIKVIKKTHGHNVIAMVGDGATDLQARPPADLFVGFGGIVTRQVVKENADWFVTNFSDLMAALPALK
;
A
#
# COMPACT_ATOMS: atom_id res chain seq x y z
N MET A 1 -48.86 -29.70 78.91
CA MET A 1 -49.26 -29.07 77.62
C MET A 1 -48.39 -27.84 77.41
N TRP A 2 -47.87 -27.68 76.21
CA TRP A 2 -46.67 -26.92 75.82
C TRP A 2 -46.64 -25.42 76.17
N GLY A 3 -45.45 -24.93 76.56
CA GLY A 3 -45.12 -23.53 76.81
C GLY A 3 -44.10 -22.97 75.79
N LEU A 4 -44.25 -21.69 75.48
CA LEU A 4 -43.53 -20.93 74.46
C LEU A 4 -42.01 -20.79 74.71
N GLY A 5 -41.23 -20.78 73.62
CA GLY A 5 -39.84 -20.33 73.59
C GLY A 5 -39.58 -19.44 72.37
N ARG A 6 -39.15 -18.20 72.59
CA ARG A 6 -38.79 -17.20 71.57
C ARG A 6 -37.52 -17.59 70.84
N VAL A 7 -37.44 -17.31 69.53
CA VAL A 7 -36.19 -17.30 68.77
C VAL A 7 -35.96 -15.93 68.16
N THR A 8 -34.79 -15.36 68.48
CA THR A 8 -34.27 -14.06 68.06
C THR A 8 -33.85 -14.05 66.59
N ARG A 9 -34.16 -12.97 65.87
CA ARG A 9 -33.74 -12.72 64.48
C ARG A 9 -32.28 -12.26 64.45
N HIS A 10 -31.44 -12.91 63.64
CA HIS A 10 -30.12 -12.42 63.26
C HIS A 10 -30.18 -11.81 61.86
N ALA A 11 -29.70 -10.57 61.75
CA ALA A 11 -29.60 -9.80 60.52
C ALA A 11 -28.33 -10.21 59.74
N SER A 12 -28.52 -10.71 58.52
CA SER A 12 -27.44 -10.98 57.57
C SER A 12 -27.00 -9.69 56.88
N ARG A 13 -25.76 -9.24 57.14
CA ARG A 13 -25.11 -8.16 56.39
C ARG A 13 -24.62 -8.70 55.05
N SER A 14 -25.17 -8.16 53.96
CA SER A 14 -24.71 -8.37 52.58
C SER A 14 -23.43 -7.58 52.31
N VAL A 15 -22.39 -8.24 51.82
CA VAL A 15 -21.12 -7.65 51.40
C VAL A 15 -21.25 -7.18 49.94
N ALA A 16 -21.06 -5.89 49.71
CA ALA A 16 -20.98 -5.31 48.36
C ALA A 16 -19.55 -5.44 47.80
N PRO A 17 -19.36 -5.88 46.54
CA PRO A 17 -18.06 -5.78 45.88
C PRO A 17 -17.83 -4.37 45.31
N ARG A 18 -16.61 -3.87 45.54
CA ARG A 18 -16.03 -2.59 45.09
C ARG A 18 -16.16 -2.39 43.58
N ALA A 19 -16.69 -1.23 43.18
CA ALA A 19 -16.55 -0.70 41.83
C ALA A 19 -15.08 -0.31 41.58
N LEU A 20 -14.41 -1.02 40.67
CA LEU A 20 -13.13 -0.59 40.09
C LEU A 20 -13.43 0.45 39.02
N GLY A 21 -12.93 1.67 39.24
CA GLY A 21 -13.13 2.81 38.37
C GLY A 21 -12.62 2.56 36.95
N SER A 22 -13.46 2.92 35.97
CA SER A 22 -13.08 2.98 34.57
C SER A 22 -11.98 4.03 34.38
N ALA A 23 -10.76 3.59 34.13
CA ALA A 23 -9.74 4.45 33.56
C ALA A 23 -10.15 4.72 32.10
N ALA A 24 -10.84 5.85 31.88
CA ALA A 24 -11.09 6.38 30.56
C ALA A 24 -9.74 6.66 29.89
N THR A 25 -9.31 5.79 28.99
CA THR A 25 -8.12 6.01 28.17
C THR A 25 -8.44 7.16 27.23
N ARG A 26 -7.79 8.32 27.47
CA ARG A 26 -7.81 9.45 26.55
C ARG A 26 -7.35 8.97 25.17
N ARG A 27 -8.26 8.96 24.20
CA ARG A 27 -7.91 8.90 22.78
C ARG A 27 -7.25 10.22 22.41
N ILE A 28 -5.92 10.22 22.37
CA ILE A 28 -5.14 11.25 21.70
C ILE A 28 -4.70 10.64 20.38
N GLY A 29 -5.11 11.25 19.26
CA GLY A 29 -4.60 10.92 17.94
C GLY A 29 -3.10 11.21 17.92
N ALA A 30 -2.30 10.16 18.06
CA ALA A 30 -0.85 10.26 17.98
C ALA A 30 -0.38 9.53 16.72
N THR A 31 0.33 10.25 15.86
CA THR A 31 1.23 9.67 14.88
C THR A 31 2.13 8.69 15.64
N ARG A 32 2.02 7.38 15.36
CA ARG A 32 2.88 6.38 15.98
C ARG A 32 4.28 6.60 15.42
N PHE A 33 5.18 7.18 16.21
CA PHE A 33 6.60 7.06 15.92
C PHE A 33 6.95 5.57 15.87
N ALA A 34 7.63 5.14 14.81
CA ALA A 34 8.16 3.79 14.72
C ALA A 34 9.01 3.47 15.94
N SER A 35 8.95 2.22 16.41
CA SER A 35 9.87 1.73 17.44
C SER A 35 11.31 1.87 16.96
N GLN A 36 12.27 1.97 17.89
CA GLN A 36 13.69 2.08 17.54
C GLN A 36 14.13 0.95 16.60
N ASN A 37 13.69 -0.29 16.88
CA ASN A 37 13.98 -1.46 16.05
C ASN A 37 13.50 -1.30 14.61
N VAL A 38 12.32 -0.71 14.40
CA VAL A 38 11.76 -0.48 13.06
C VAL A 38 12.55 0.60 12.32
N GLN A 39 12.97 1.67 13.00
CA GLN A 39 13.81 2.69 12.39
C GLN A 39 15.22 2.18 12.06
N ASP A 40 15.78 1.32 12.91
CA ASP A 40 17.09 0.70 12.66
C ASP A 40 17.00 -0.26 11.47
N LEU A 41 15.91 -1.01 11.34
CA LEU A 41 15.64 -1.82 10.17
C LEU A 41 15.53 -0.96 8.90
N TRP A 42 14.76 0.12 8.94
CA TRP A 42 14.65 1.10 7.85
C TRP A 42 16.01 1.68 7.42
N ARG A 43 16.91 1.97 8.36
CA ARG A 43 18.27 2.45 8.06
C ARG A 43 19.18 1.39 7.44
N SER A 44 18.84 0.11 7.57
CA SER A 44 19.64 -1.02 7.10
C SER A 44 19.17 -1.60 5.75
N VAL A 45 18.08 -1.07 5.17
CA VAL A 45 17.53 -1.60 3.92
C VAL A 45 18.54 -1.43 2.77
N GLY A 46 18.70 -2.46 1.95
CA GLY A 46 19.45 -2.40 0.70
C GLY A 46 18.58 -1.94 -0.48
N ALA A 47 17.27 -2.18 -0.39
CA ALA A 47 16.30 -1.74 -1.37
C ALA A 47 14.95 -1.36 -0.75
N VAL A 48 14.24 -0.46 -1.42
CA VAL A 48 12.86 -0.08 -1.11
C VAL A 48 11.99 -0.31 -2.34
N CYS A 49 10.96 -1.13 -2.17
CA CYS A 49 9.90 -1.31 -3.15
C CYS A 49 8.75 -0.38 -2.79
N PHE A 50 8.32 0.44 -3.75
CA PHE A 50 7.16 1.32 -3.60
C PHE A 50 6.01 0.79 -4.44
N ASP A 51 4.80 0.82 -3.88
CA ASP A 51 3.61 0.92 -4.70
C ASP A 51 3.57 2.25 -5.46
N VAL A 52 2.82 2.30 -6.55
CA VAL A 52 2.71 3.51 -7.37
C VAL A 52 1.42 4.26 -7.08
N ASP A 53 0.28 3.63 -7.34
CA ASP A 53 -1.04 4.24 -7.16
C ASP A 53 -1.28 4.55 -5.68
N SER A 54 -1.86 5.71 -5.38
CA SER A 54 -2.09 6.21 -4.01
C SER A 54 -0.85 6.27 -3.09
N THR A 55 0.37 6.12 -3.62
CA THR A 55 1.63 6.08 -2.86
C THR A 55 2.73 6.96 -3.46
N VAL A 56 3.30 6.59 -4.62
CA VAL A 56 4.25 7.44 -5.35
C VAL A 56 3.49 8.53 -6.12
N CYS A 57 2.32 8.17 -6.62
CA CYS A 57 1.39 9.06 -7.28
C CYS A 57 0.13 9.25 -6.44
N GLU A 58 -0.48 10.43 -6.55
CA GLU A 58 -1.75 10.75 -5.88
C GLU A 58 -2.95 10.07 -6.55
N ASP A 59 -2.81 9.72 -7.83
CA ASP A 59 -3.87 9.19 -8.67
C ASP A 59 -3.82 7.66 -8.75
N GLU A 60 -4.95 7.07 -9.11
CA GLU A 60 -5.07 5.67 -9.54
C GLU A 60 -4.95 5.63 -11.07
N GLY A 61 -3.83 5.12 -11.61
CA GLY A 61 -3.51 5.23 -13.04
C GLY A 61 -4.56 4.59 -13.96
N ILE A 62 -5.18 3.48 -13.54
CA ILE A 62 -6.24 2.82 -14.31
C ILE A 62 -7.54 3.62 -14.32
N ASP A 63 -7.86 4.33 -13.25
CA ASP A 63 -9.07 5.15 -13.16
C ASP A 63 -8.91 6.41 -14.04
N VAL A 64 -7.72 7.01 -14.07
CA VAL A 64 -7.38 8.13 -14.98
C VAL A 64 -7.50 7.69 -16.44
N LEU A 65 -6.94 6.52 -16.79
CA LEU A 65 -7.05 5.98 -18.15
C LEU A 65 -8.50 5.66 -18.52
N ALA A 66 -9.27 5.10 -17.60
CA ALA A 66 -10.67 4.81 -17.83
C ALA A 66 -11.50 6.07 -18.07
N GLU A 67 -11.31 7.12 -17.26
CA GLU A 67 -11.97 8.41 -17.46
C GLU A 67 -11.63 9.00 -18.85
N HIS A 68 -10.35 8.94 -19.23
CA HIS A 68 -9.90 9.40 -20.55
C HIS A 68 -10.59 8.64 -21.71
N CYS A 69 -10.77 7.33 -21.57
CA CYS A 69 -11.48 6.49 -22.55
C CYS A 69 -13.02 6.56 -22.43
N GLY A 70 -13.58 7.39 -21.54
CA GLY A 70 -15.04 7.48 -21.34
C GLY A 70 -15.66 6.30 -20.58
N ALA A 71 -14.83 5.50 -19.90
CA ALA A 71 -15.19 4.30 -19.15
C ALA A 71 -15.12 4.45 -17.61
N GLY A 72 -14.84 5.67 -17.11
CA GLY A 72 -14.52 5.93 -15.70
C GLY A 72 -15.53 5.37 -14.69
N ASN A 73 -16.83 5.63 -14.90
CA ASN A 73 -17.88 5.14 -13.98
C ASN A 73 -17.89 3.60 -13.86
N ALA A 74 -17.82 2.89 -14.99
CA ALA A 74 -17.85 1.43 -15.01
C ALA A 74 -16.60 0.82 -14.36
N VAL A 75 -15.44 1.42 -14.58
CA VAL A 75 -14.16 0.97 -14.00
C VAL A 75 -14.08 1.24 -12.51
N LYS A 76 -14.53 2.41 -12.06
CA LYS A 76 -14.52 2.80 -10.64
C LYS A 76 -15.32 1.85 -9.75
N GLU A 77 -16.44 1.32 -10.24
CA GLU A 77 -17.21 0.29 -9.54
C GLU A 77 -16.40 -1.00 -9.34
N TRP A 78 -15.63 -1.42 -10.36
CA TRP A 78 -14.74 -2.57 -10.26
C TRP A 78 -13.54 -2.32 -9.36
N THR A 79 -12.92 -1.15 -9.44
CA THR A 79 -11.81 -0.73 -8.55
C THR A 79 -12.26 -0.80 -7.10
N THR A 80 -13.46 -0.28 -6.78
CA THR A 80 -14.04 -0.35 -5.42
C THR A 80 -14.25 -1.80 -4.97
N LYS A 81 -14.86 -2.65 -5.81
CA LYS A 81 -15.11 -4.07 -5.48
C LYS A 81 -13.82 -4.86 -5.24
N ALA A 82 -12.77 -4.58 -6.01
CA ALA A 82 -11.46 -5.21 -5.86
C ALA A 82 -10.80 -4.82 -4.52
N MET A 83 -10.86 -3.54 -4.16
CA MET A 83 -10.30 -3.03 -2.90
C MET A 83 -11.00 -3.56 -1.65
N ASP A 84 -12.31 -3.80 -1.73
CA ASP A 84 -13.10 -4.38 -0.63
C ASP A 84 -12.84 -5.89 -0.43
N GLY A 85 -12.04 -6.52 -1.29
CA GLY A 85 -11.72 -7.95 -1.23
C GLY A 85 -12.85 -8.87 -1.68
N ASN A 86 -13.87 -8.32 -2.37
CA ASN A 86 -15.02 -9.09 -2.85
C ASN A 86 -14.75 -9.83 -4.17
N VAL A 87 -13.65 -9.50 -4.86
CA VAL A 87 -13.24 -10.05 -6.16
C VAL A 87 -11.74 -10.27 -6.16
N LYS A 88 -11.25 -11.34 -6.78
CA LYS A 88 -9.82 -11.56 -6.99
C LYS A 88 -9.19 -10.45 -7.82
N PHE A 89 -7.92 -10.12 -7.57
CA PHE A 89 -7.25 -9.05 -8.30
C PHE A 89 -7.23 -9.29 -9.82
N GLU A 90 -6.87 -10.49 -10.26
CA GLU A 90 -6.79 -10.85 -11.68
C GLU A 90 -8.14 -10.70 -12.40
N ASP A 91 -9.23 -11.10 -11.75
CA ASP A 91 -10.58 -11.01 -12.31
C ASP A 91 -11.00 -9.54 -12.45
N ALA A 92 -10.72 -8.71 -11.44
CA ALA A 92 -11.00 -7.29 -11.48
C ALA A 92 -10.12 -6.55 -12.51
N LEU A 93 -8.85 -6.92 -12.66
CA LEU A 93 -7.96 -6.37 -13.68
C LEU A 93 -8.48 -6.70 -15.09
N ALA A 94 -8.79 -7.97 -15.35
CA ALA A 94 -9.33 -8.42 -16.63
C ALA A 94 -10.66 -7.72 -16.96
N ALA A 95 -11.56 -7.60 -15.98
CA ALA A 95 -12.84 -6.89 -16.15
C ALA A 95 -12.62 -5.43 -16.53
N ARG A 96 -11.77 -4.69 -15.80
CA ARG A 96 -11.49 -3.27 -16.09
C ARG A 96 -10.87 -3.09 -17.47
N LEU A 97 -9.90 -3.91 -17.85
CA LEU A 97 -9.29 -3.85 -19.19
C LEU A 97 -10.27 -4.22 -20.31
N SER A 98 -11.19 -5.16 -20.06
CA SER A 98 -12.23 -5.54 -21.04
C SER A 98 -13.24 -4.42 -21.31
N ILE A 99 -13.41 -3.50 -20.36
CA ILE A 99 -14.28 -2.32 -20.47
C ILE A 99 -13.52 -1.19 -21.16
N ILE A 100 -12.29 -0.90 -20.73
CA ILE A 100 -11.50 0.22 -21.25
C ILE A 100 -11.03 -0.06 -22.68
N LYS A 101 -10.48 -1.26 -22.93
CA LYS A 101 -9.80 -1.65 -24.18
C LYS A 101 -8.91 -0.54 -24.75
N PRO A 102 -7.95 -0.01 -23.95
CA PRO A 102 -7.20 1.17 -24.35
C PRO A 102 -6.30 0.85 -25.54
N SER A 103 -6.36 1.65 -26.59
CA SER A 103 -5.33 1.62 -27.63
C SER A 103 -4.03 2.21 -27.09
N LYS A 104 -2.92 1.95 -27.77
CA LYS A 104 -1.62 2.56 -27.43
C LYS A 104 -1.71 4.09 -27.47
N ARG A 105 -2.44 4.62 -28.46
CA ARG A 105 -2.67 6.06 -28.62
C ARG A 105 -3.46 6.65 -27.46
N ASP A 106 -4.45 5.94 -26.93
CA ASP A 106 -5.23 6.40 -25.78
C ASP A 106 -4.34 6.54 -24.54
N ILE A 107 -3.43 5.59 -24.31
CA ILE A 107 -2.47 5.67 -23.20
C ILE A 107 -1.53 6.86 -23.37
N GLU A 108 -0.96 7.05 -24.56
CA GLU A 108 -0.08 8.19 -24.88
C GLU A 108 -0.81 9.52 -24.67
N THR A 109 -2.02 9.65 -25.22
CA THR A 109 -2.84 10.88 -25.12
C THR A 109 -3.32 11.12 -23.69
N CYS A 110 -3.62 10.06 -22.93
CA CYS A 110 -3.94 10.14 -21.52
C CYS A 110 -2.76 10.70 -20.71
N LEU A 111 -1.54 10.20 -20.93
CA LEU A 111 -0.34 10.66 -20.23
C LEU A 111 0.03 12.11 -20.58
N GLU A 112 -0.23 12.54 -21.82
CA GLU A 112 -0.05 13.94 -22.24
C GLU A 112 -1.02 14.88 -21.54
N ASN A 113 -2.31 14.51 -21.48
CA ASN A 113 -3.36 15.36 -20.91
C ASN A 113 -3.43 15.28 -19.37
N HIS A 114 -3.04 14.14 -18.81
CA HIS A 114 -3.13 13.83 -17.39
C HIS A 114 -1.79 13.24 -16.91
N PRO A 115 -0.71 14.05 -16.89
CA PRO A 115 0.58 13.57 -16.43
C PRO A 115 0.49 13.11 -14.97
N PRO A 116 1.19 12.02 -14.57
CA PRO A 116 1.15 11.50 -13.22
C PRO A 116 1.49 12.56 -12.16
N ARG A 117 0.62 12.70 -11.16
CA ARG A 117 0.82 13.65 -10.06
C ARG A 117 1.61 12.98 -8.95
N LEU A 118 2.88 13.37 -8.79
CA LEU A 118 3.75 12.84 -7.75
C LEU A 118 3.28 13.27 -6.36
N THR A 119 3.24 12.32 -5.43
CA THR A 119 2.92 12.59 -4.04
C THR A 119 3.98 13.49 -3.40
N LYS A 120 3.56 14.52 -2.68
CA LYS A 120 4.46 15.48 -2.03
C LYS A 120 5.54 14.77 -1.19
N GLY A 121 6.82 15.08 -1.48
CA GLY A 121 7.97 14.54 -0.76
C GLY A 121 8.55 13.24 -1.34
N ILE A 122 7.90 12.61 -2.33
CA ILE A 122 8.40 11.34 -2.88
C ILE A 122 9.71 11.51 -3.65
N LYS A 123 9.85 12.63 -4.36
CA LYS A 123 11.05 12.92 -5.14
C LYS A 123 12.26 13.06 -4.23
N GLU A 124 12.13 13.87 -3.17
CA GLU A 124 13.18 14.10 -2.18
C GLU A 124 13.53 12.81 -1.43
N LEU A 125 12.53 11.96 -1.14
CA LEU A 125 12.76 10.66 -0.51
C LEU A 125 13.57 9.74 -1.44
N ILE A 126 13.17 9.61 -2.70
CA ILE A 126 13.86 8.75 -3.67
C ILE A 126 15.29 9.25 -3.92
N GLU A 127 15.48 10.56 -4.09
CA GLU A 127 16.82 11.16 -4.23
C GLU A 127 17.69 10.85 -3.01
N LYS A 128 17.14 10.95 -1.79
CA LYS A 128 17.87 10.62 -0.56
C LYS A 128 18.18 9.12 -0.43
N LEU A 129 17.26 8.24 -0.83
CA LEU A 129 17.49 6.78 -0.85
C LEU A 129 18.63 6.44 -1.82
N GLN A 130 18.56 6.95 -3.05
CA GLN A 130 19.58 6.74 -4.08
C GLN A 130 20.95 7.28 -3.63
N ALA A 131 21.00 8.46 -3.01
CA ALA A 131 22.23 9.03 -2.47
C ALA A 131 22.82 8.23 -1.28
N ASN A 132 22.01 7.41 -0.61
CA ASN A 132 22.45 6.43 0.38
C ASN A 132 22.79 5.05 -0.22
N ASN A 133 22.84 4.93 -1.56
CA ASN A 133 23.02 3.67 -2.29
C ASN A 133 21.93 2.62 -2.01
N ILE A 134 20.72 3.08 -1.68
CA ILE A 134 19.55 2.22 -1.50
C ILE A 134 18.84 2.12 -2.85
N GLU A 135 18.67 0.91 -3.36
CA GLU A 135 18.03 0.68 -4.64
C GLU A 135 16.51 0.88 -4.55
N VAL A 136 15.91 1.54 -5.53
CA VAL A 136 14.48 1.82 -5.57
C VAL A 136 13.80 0.99 -6.65
N PHE A 137 12.67 0.39 -6.31
CA PHE A 137 11.82 -0.38 -7.21
C PHE A 137 10.38 0.12 -7.17
N PHE A 138 9.69 0.03 -8.30
CA PHE A 138 8.24 0.19 -8.36
C PHE A 138 7.60 -1.17 -8.56
N VAL A 139 6.71 -1.55 -7.64
CA VAL A 139 6.01 -2.83 -7.65
C VAL A 139 4.52 -2.53 -7.57
N SER A 140 3.85 -2.54 -8.72
CA SER A 140 2.48 -2.01 -8.85
C SER A 140 1.57 -2.97 -9.64
N GLY A 141 0.29 -2.97 -9.27
CA GLY A 141 -0.77 -3.61 -10.04
C GLY A 141 -1.21 -2.78 -11.26
N GLY A 142 -0.67 -1.57 -11.44
CA GLY A 142 -0.87 -0.72 -12.60
C GLY A 142 -0.07 -1.17 -13.83
N PHE A 143 0.01 -0.31 -14.84
CA PHE A 143 0.58 -0.64 -16.14
C PHE A 143 1.97 -0.05 -16.33
N ARG A 144 2.90 -0.85 -16.86
CA ARG A 144 4.28 -0.44 -17.15
C ARG A 144 4.34 0.88 -17.92
N LEU A 145 3.57 1.01 -19.01
CA LEU A 145 3.53 2.22 -19.84
C LEU A 145 3.09 3.49 -19.07
N MET A 146 2.21 3.34 -18.07
CA MET A 146 1.78 4.45 -17.21
C MET A 146 2.82 4.83 -16.16
N ILE A 147 3.65 3.88 -15.75
CA ILE A 147 4.65 4.04 -14.68
C ILE A 147 6.00 4.52 -15.23
N GLU A 148 6.34 4.21 -16.48
CA GLU A 148 7.61 4.65 -17.09
C GLU A 148 7.86 6.17 -17.01
N PRO A 149 6.88 7.06 -17.26
CA PRO A 149 7.07 8.50 -17.08
C PRO A 149 7.39 8.87 -15.62
N VAL A 150 6.77 8.21 -14.65
CA VAL A 150 7.03 8.40 -13.21
C VAL A 150 8.47 8.01 -12.88
N ALA A 151 8.91 6.83 -13.35
CA ALA A 151 10.28 6.35 -13.15
C ALA A 151 11.32 7.29 -13.77
N LYS A 152 11.06 7.82 -14.96
CA LYS A 152 11.92 8.81 -15.63
C LYS A 152 12.02 10.11 -14.81
N GLN A 153 10.90 10.63 -14.29
CA GLN A 153 10.91 11.84 -13.45
C GLN A 153 11.68 11.66 -12.13
N LEU A 154 11.72 10.43 -11.60
CA LEU A 154 12.33 10.08 -10.31
C LEU A 154 13.71 9.41 -10.45
N ASN A 155 14.27 9.36 -11.67
CA ASN A 155 15.54 8.70 -11.98
C ASN A 155 15.60 7.21 -11.53
N VAL A 156 14.47 6.52 -11.54
CA VAL A 156 14.39 5.08 -11.26
C VAL A 156 14.60 4.32 -12.58
N PRO A 157 15.54 3.35 -12.66
CA PRO A 157 15.75 2.58 -13.87
C PRO A 157 14.49 1.84 -14.32
N LEU A 158 14.19 1.82 -15.62
CA LEU A 158 12.98 1.13 -16.13
C LEU A 158 12.97 -0.38 -15.83
N ARG A 159 14.15 -0.99 -15.72
CA ARG A 159 14.29 -2.40 -15.31
C ARG A 159 13.86 -2.67 -13.85
N ASN A 160 13.75 -1.61 -13.03
CA ASN A 160 13.32 -1.69 -11.64
C ASN A 160 11.79 -1.52 -11.50
N ILE A 161 11.05 -1.59 -12.61
CA ILE A 161 9.57 -1.58 -12.63
C ILE A 161 9.06 -3.02 -12.77
N TYR A 162 8.26 -3.44 -11.80
CA TYR A 162 7.45 -4.67 -11.81
C TYR A 162 5.98 -4.25 -11.87
N ALA A 163 5.37 -4.41 -13.04
CA ALA A 163 4.03 -3.91 -13.34
C ALA A 163 3.40 -4.71 -14.48
N ASN A 164 2.08 -4.57 -14.68
CA ASN A 164 1.37 -5.27 -15.74
C ASN A 164 1.70 -4.70 -17.12
N THR A 165 1.73 -5.58 -18.12
CA THR A 165 2.05 -5.23 -19.51
C THR A 165 0.80 -5.41 -20.38
N ILE A 166 0.41 -4.37 -21.12
CA ILE A 166 -0.70 -4.42 -22.10
C ILE A 166 -0.13 -4.80 -23.47
N PHE A 167 -0.82 -5.68 -24.18
CA PHE A 167 -0.51 -6.04 -25.56
C PHE A 167 -1.35 -5.23 -26.54
N PHE A 168 -0.73 -4.92 -27.67
CA PHE A 168 -1.39 -4.22 -28.78
C PHE A 168 -1.19 -5.01 -30.07
N ASP A 169 -2.16 -4.91 -30.97
CA ASP A 169 -2.01 -5.44 -32.33
C ASP A 169 -1.18 -4.49 -33.22
N ASP A 170 -1.00 -4.87 -34.49
CA ASP A 170 -0.21 -4.09 -35.46
C ASP A 170 -0.77 -2.67 -35.72
N LYS A 171 -2.05 -2.42 -35.39
CA LYS A 171 -2.69 -1.11 -35.52
C LYS A 171 -2.57 -0.27 -34.24
N GLY A 172 -2.09 -0.88 -33.16
CA GLY A 172 -2.02 -0.26 -31.84
C GLY A 172 -3.30 -0.42 -31.03
N ASP A 173 -4.24 -1.25 -31.46
CA ASP A 173 -5.49 -1.52 -30.73
C ASP A 173 -5.24 -2.55 -29.60
N TYR A 174 -6.05 -2.48 -28.54
CA TYR A 174 -5.93 -3.40 -27.40
C TYR A 174 -6.04 -4.87 -27.82
N ALA A 175 -5.02 -5.67 -27.50
CA ALA A 175 -4.93 -7.08 -27.84
C ALA A 175 -4.82 -8.01 -26.62
N GLY A 176 -5.06 -7.50 -25.41
CA GLY A 176 -4.94 -8.25 -24.15
C GLY A 176 -3.88 -7.68 -23.21
N PHE A 177 -3.48 -8.48 -22.23
CA PHE A 177 -2.41 -8.15 -21.31
C PHE A 177 -1.62 -9.42 -20.99
N ASP A 178 -0.40 -9.24 -20.48
CA ASP A 178 0.46 -10.33 -20.04
C ASP A 178 -0.04 -10.85 -18.68
N ASP A 179 -0.73 -11.98 -18.71
CA ASP A 179 -1.22 -12.67 -17.51
C ASP A 179 -0.12 -13.52 -16.83
N THR A 180 1.12 -13.47 -17.32
CA THR A 180 2.30 -14.09 -16.71
C THR A 180 3.10 -13.13 -15.84
N GLU A 181 2.89 -11.82 -16.00
CA GLU A 181 3.47 -10.78 -15.13
C GLU A 181 3.16 -11.09 -13.66
N LEU A 182 4.14 -10.88 -12.79
CA LEU A 182 4.00 -11.23 -11.37
C LEU A 182 2.84 -10.46 -10.74
N THR A 183 2.69 -9.18 -11.09
CA THR A 183 1.69 -8.27 -10.53
C THR A 183 0.31 -8.36 -11.19
N SER A 184 0.07 -9.37 -12.02
CA SER A 184 -1.22 -9.60 -12.70
C SER A 184 -2.23 -10.38 -11.85
N ARG A 185 -1.82 -10.90 -10.68
CA ARG A 185 -2.61 -11.81 -9.84
C ARG A 185 -2.47 -11.50 -8.34
N ASP A 186 -3.40 -12.04 -7.55
CA ASP A 186 -3.31 -12.02 -6.09
C ASP A 186 -1.93 -12.55 -5.61
N GLY A 187 -1.33 -11.86 -4.64
CA GLY A 187 0.01 -12.21 -4.13
C GLY A 187 1.18 -11.83 -5.06
N GLY A 188 0.92 -11.09 -6.15
CA GLY A 188 1.95 -10.68 -7.10
C GLY A 188 3.06 -9.80 -6.52
N LYS A 189 2.72 -8.84 -5.65
CA LYS A 189 3.70 -7.97 -4.97
C LYS A 189 4.69 -8.79 -4.11
N PRO A 190 4.24 -9.73 -3.25
CA PRO A 190 5.15 -10.65 -2.57
C PRO A 190 6.11 -11.41 -3.50
N GLU A 191 5.60 -11.98 -4.60
CA GLU A 191 6.45 -12.73 -5.56
C GLU A 191 7.48 -11.83 -6.25
N ALA A 192 7.11 -10.60 -6.63
CA ALA A 192 8.04 -9.61 -7.16
C ALA A 192 9.17 -9.32 -6.16
N ILE A 193 8.86 -9.14 -4.88
CA ILE A 193 9.88 -8.93 -3.84
C ILE A 193 10.81 -10.16 -3.70
N LYS A 194 10.30 -11.40 -3.81
CA LYS A 194 11.17 -12.60 -3.81
C LYS A 194 12.15 -12.57 -4.97
N VAL A 195 11.68 -12.21 -6.17
CA VAL A 195 12.51 -12.10 -7.37
C VAL A 195 13.57 -11.00 -7.20
N ILE A 196 13.19 -9.84 -6.67
CA ILE A 196 14.12 -8.74 -6.39
C ILE A 196 15.19 -9.17 -5.39
N LYS A 197 14.81 -9.76 -4.24
CA LYS A 197 15.76 -10.29 -3.24
C LYS A 197 16.77 -11.24 -3.87
N LYS A 198 16.30 -12.20 -4.67
CA LYS A 198 17.14 -13.21 -5.32
C LYS A 198 18.07 -12.63 -6.38
N THR A 199 17.58 -11.69 -7.19
CA THR A 199 18.29 -11.21 -8.38
C THR A 199 19.30 -10.11 -8.04
N HIS A 200 18.97 -9.25 -7.08
CA HIS A 200 19.80 -8.12 -6.70
C HIS A 200 20.64 -8.37 -5.43
N GLY A 201 20.41 -9.49 -4.73
CA GLY A 201 21.19 -9.87 -3.54
C GLY A 201 20.91 -9.04 -2.29
N HIS A 202 19.74 -8.40 -2.22
CA HIS A 202 19.35 -7.59 -1.07
C HIS A 202 18.85 -8.46 0.08
N ASN A 203 19.53 -8.37 1.23
CA ASN A 203 19.14 -9.12 2.43
C ASN A 203 17.95 -8.50 3.15
N VAL A 204 17.83 -7.16 3.13
CA VAL A 204 16.78 -6.40 3.80
C VAL A 204 16.08 -5.50 2.78
N ILE A 205 14.79 -5.74 2.54
CA ILE A 205 13.92 -4.97 1.67
C ILE A 205 12.74 -4.42 2.46
N ALA A 206 12.45 -3.13 2.28
CA ALA A 206 11.19 -2.52 2.72
C ALA A 206 10.18 -2.46 1.57
N MET A 207 8.90 -2.72 1.89
CA MET A 207 7.76 -2.38 1.04
C MET A 207 7.10 -1.12 1.59
N VAL A 208 6.78 -0.15 0.72
CA VAL A 208 6.04 1.06 1.05
C VAL A 208 4.77 1.12 0.19
N GLY A 209 3.60 1.23 0.79
CA GLY A 209 2.33 1.29 0.06
C GLY A 209 1.13 1.59 0.95
N ASP A 210 -0.01 1.95 0.37
CA ASP A 210 -1.22 2.32 1.10
C ASP A 210 -2.24 1.17 1.24
N GLY A 211 -2.07 0.11 0.44
CA GLY A 211 -3.06 -0.94 0.21
C GLY A 211 -2.85 -2.22 1.01
N ALA A 212 -3.91 -3.04 1.05
CA ALA A 212 -3.84 -4.37 1.66
C ALA A 212 -2.90 -5.32 0.88
N THR A 213 -2.77 -5.13 -0.44
CA THR A 213 -1.86 -5.92 -1.29
C THR A 213 -0.39 -5.61 -0.99
N ASP A 214 -0.07 -4.39 -0.57
CA ASP A 214 1.27 -4.00 -0.11
C ASP A 214 1.60 -4.59 1.25
N LEU A 215 0.64 -4.54 2.16
CA LEU A 215 0.75 -5.17 3.48
C LEU A 215 1.02 -6.68 3.35
N GLN A 216 0.35 -7.35 2.42
CA GLN A 216 0.56 -8.78 2.13
C GLN A 216 1.97 -9.10 1.61
N ALA A 217 2.68 -8.11 1.04
CA ALA A 217 4.05 -8.31 0.58
C ALA A 217 5.07 -8.48 1.72
N ARG A 218 4.61 -8.40 2.98
CA ARG A 218 5.40 -8.67 4.18
C ARG A 218 4.79 -9.84 4.97
N PRO A 219 5.44 -11.02 4.99
CA PRO A 219 6.65 -11.41 4.23
C PRO A 219 6.39 -11.55 2.71
N PRO A 220 7.43 -11.50 1.84
CA PRO A 220 8.86 -11.62 2.12
C PRO A 220 9.61 -10.30 2.36
N ALA A 221 8.99 -9.13 2.21
CA ALA A 221 9.61 -7.89 2.68
C ALA A 221 9.93 -8.01 4.18
N ASP A 222 11.04 -7.41 4.61
CA ASP A 222 11.48 -7.46 6.01
C ASP A 222 10.78 -6.38 6.84
N LEU A 223 10.41 -5.29 6.16
CA LEU A 223 9.70 -4.15 6.73
C LEU A 223 8.54 -3.76 5.81
N PHE A 224 7.35 -3.53 6.39
CA PHE A 224 6.28 -2.85 5.69
C PHE A 224 5.98 -1.48 6.30
N VAL A 225 6.10 -0.45 5.46
CA VAL A 225 5.72 0.93 5.77
C VAL A 225 4.39 1.24 5.10
N GLY A 226 3.33 1.33 5.91
CA GLY A 226 2.02 1.78 5.44
C GLY A 226 2.03 3.28 5.18
N PHE A 227 1.61 3.70 3.99
CA PHE A 227 1.47 5.11 3.63
C PHE A 227 0.01 5.54 3.66
N GLY A 228 -0.29 6.62 4.37
CA GLY A 228 -1.65 7.17 4.51
C GLY A 228 -1.79 8.61 4.06
N GLY A 229 -0.82 9.13 3.30
CA GLY A 229 -0.79 10.55 2.89
C GLY A 229 -1.85 10.92 1.85
N ILE A 230 -2.31 9.95 1.05
CA ILE A 230 -3.41 10.12 0.07
C ILE A 230 -4.72 9.57 0.65
N VAL A 231 -4.74 8.26 0.91
CA VAL A 231 -5.88 7.56 1.53
C VAL A 231 -5.42 6.81 2.76
N THR A 232 -6.08 7.02 3.90
CA THR A 232 -5.80 6.23 5.10
C THR A 232 -6.70 5.00 5.13
N ARG A 233 -6.11 3.82 4.91
CA ARG A 233 -6.79 2.53 5.06
C ARG A 233 -6.57 1.97 6.46
N GLN A 234 -7.66 1.69 7.18
CA GLN A 234 -7.59 1.30 8.58
C GLN A 234 -6.83 -0.03 8.78
N VAL A 235 -7.06 -1.01 7.91
CA VAL A 235 -6.34 -2.30 7.94
C VAL A 235 -4.82 -2.10 7.82
N VAL A 236 -4.38 -1.22 6.92
CA VAL A 236 -2.96 -0.92 6.75
C VAL A 236 -2.39 -0.18 7.95
N LYS A 237 -3.10 0.84 8.45
CA LYS A 237 -2.71 1.60 9.64
C LYS A 237 -2.54 0.75 10.89
N GLU A 238 -3.38 -0.27 11.05
CA GLU A 238 -3.35 -1.15 12.22
C GLU A 238 -2.26 -2.23 12.14
N ASN A 239 -1.90 -2.67 10.94
CA ASN A 239 -1.04 -3.84 10.71
C ASN A 239 0.34 -3.52 10.14
N ALA A 240 0.61 -2.28 9.75
CA ALA A 240 1.94 -1.87 9.31
C ALA A 240 2.97 -1.85 10.45
N ASP A 241 4.22 -2.20 10.13
CA ASP A 241 5.34 -2.07 11.08
C ASP A 241 5.61 -0.60 11.42
N TRP A 242 5.45 0.25 10.40
CA TRP A 242 5.46 1.70 10.51
C TRP A 242 4.34 2.27 9.65
N PHE A 243 3.55 3.18 10.19
CA PHE A 243 2.58 3.94 9.42
C PHE A 243 2.97 5.42 9.38
N VAL A 244 3.04 6.00 8.18
CA VAL A 244 3.36 7.41 7.97
C VAL A 244 2.34 8.07 7.05
N THR A 245 2.11 9.36 7.24
CA THR A 245 1.25 10.17 6.37
C THR A 245 2.06 11.20 5.57
N ASN A 246 3.38 11.26 5.80
CA ASN A 246 4.29 12.16 5.11
C ASN A 246 5.64 11.48 4.90
N PHE A 247 6.18 11.54 3.68
CA PHE A 247 7.50 10.98 3.37
C PHE A 247 8.65 11.66 4.13
N SER A 248 8.43 12.85 4.70
CA SER A 248 9.39 13.50 5.60
C SER A 248 9.78 12.64 6.79
N ASP A 249 8.87 11.81 7.29
CA ASP A 249 9.14 10.94 8.45
C ASP A 249 10.17 9.85 8.09
N LEU A 250 10.06 9.30 6.87
CA LEU A 250 11.00 8.34 6.34
C LEU A 250 12.35 8.98 6.04
N MET A 251 12.34 10.19 5.45
CA MET A 251 13.54 10.96 5.17
C MET A 251 14.31 11.32 6.45
N ALA A 252 13.60 11.70 7.51
CA ALA A 252 14.20 12.07 8.79
C ALA A 252 14.86 10.88 9.49
N ALA A 253 14.38 9.66 9.24
CA ALA A 253 14.97 8.44 9.79
C ALA A 253 16.21 7.95 9.03
N LEU A 254 16.40 8.36 7.77
CA LEU A 254 17.58 7.99 6.99
C LEU A 254 18.84 8.74 7.48
N PRO A 255 20.03 8.12 7.41
CA PRO A 255 21.29 8.77 7.73
C PRO A 255 21.48 10.09 6.97
N ALA A 256 22.25 11.00 7.55
CA ALA A 256 22.76 12.15 6.82
C ALA A 256 23.67 11.65 5.68
N LEU A 257 23.63 12.35 4.54
CA LEU A 257 24.56 12.08 3.45
C LEU A 257 25.99 12.30 3.95
N LYS A 258 26.89 11.36 3.65
CA LYS A 258 28.32 11.47 3.96
C LYS A 258 29.00 12.45 3.02
#